data_AF-A0A9P3A7S1-F1
#
_entry.id   AF-A0A9P3A7S1-F1
#
_cell.length_a   1.000
_cell.length_b   1.000
_cell.length_c   1.000
_cell.angle_alpha   90.00
_cell.angle_beta   90.00
_cell.angle_gamma   90.00
#
_symmetry.space_group_name_H-M   'P 1'
#
loop_
_entity.id
_entity.type
_entity.pdbx_description
1 polymer ?
#
loop_
_entity_poly.entity_id
_entity_poly.type
_entity_poly.pdbx_seq_one_letter_code
_entity_poly.pdbx_strand_id
1 'polypeptide(L)'
;MSTIGTPGEHEMVVRGAPPRGPSRLVANSTPTPMSSTTTTGDDIADTSPSPPLGDSNLRACVICGASFLVVFTACGTLFSFGVYQEMYESMAGDPGSPFFGASPASIDLIGTLSAAFMTIAAPLATAWTKRFSPRAIIVLGGLLFFLGSILASYSQSLWQFQLTQGFIMGLGTCFSYLPPVTVSPTWYGRRRGLAMGIILSGTGVGGLVWAPAIQAINARVGYRNGLRISGALAAAIIMPSGLAIDWDMTSKSRIREENARLASRRGSATASVWRRLWDIPLIDWHVARTRKFTAQILGGTLQAAAYYTPVFFFSAYARTLGYSPAAGANFIAINNACNAIGKIVIGVLADRWGRLNALFVTTLISALASFAFWLPSTLVPSVMSGRGLFITYSIVYGLFASAYVSLFPASLVETFGPQHFASVNGVFYMARGLATLVGTPSAGALIRSSAQVTMPEGYWRTTVLVGSLLAGASAGVWWVRIEKMRS
;
A
#
# COMPACT_ATOMS: atom_id res chain seq x y z
N MET A 1 -3.12 82.72 18.71
CA MET A 1 -3.53 81.92 17.54
C MET A 1 -4.64 80.98 18.03
N SER A 2 -5.92 81.14 17.66
CA SER A 2 -6.55 81.15 16.31
C SER A 2 -6.75 79.73 15.75
N THR A 3 -7.94 79.29 15.31
CA THR A 3 -9.24 80.00 15.16
C THR A 3 -10.38 79.00 14.86
N ILE A 4 -11.62 79.32 15.29
CA ILE A 4 -12.94 79.06 14.63
C ILE A 4 -13.33 77.57 14.34
N GLY A 5 -14.57 77.11 14.60
CA GLY A 5 -15.73 77.77 15.19
C GLY A 5 -17.00 76.89 15.23
N THR A 6 -18.04 77.41 15.87
CA THR A 6 -19.44 76.88 16.01
C THR A 6 -20.36 77.54 14.93
N PRO A 7 -21.72 77.43 14.92
CA PRO A 7 -22.69 76.74 15.81
C PRO A 7 -23.80 75.95 15.07
N GLY A 8 -24.88 75.55 15.78
CA GLY A 8 -26.13 75.04 15.20
C GLY A 8 -27.13 74.54 16.25
N GLU A 9 -28.08 75.39 16.69
CA GLU A 9 -29.20 75.05 17.60
C GLU A 9 -30.56 74.98 16.85
N HIS A 10 -31.68 74.99 17.61
CA HIS A 10 -33.09 74.87 17.20
C HIS A 10 -33.56 73.42 16.94
N GLU A 11 -34.73 72.94 17.41
CA GLU A 11 -35.86 73.53 18.18
C GLU A 11 -36.49 72.42 19.08
N MET A 12 -36.92 72.63 20.34
CA MET A 12 -38.27 73.05 20.80
C MET A 12 -39.44 72.51 19.93
N VAL A 13 -40.63 72.08 20.40
CA VAL A 13 -41.51 72.38 21.56
C VAL A 13 -42.67 71.34 21.52
N VAL A 14 -43.51 70.97 22.52
CA VAL A 14 -43.48 70.89 24.01
C VAL A 14 -44.80 70.17 24.47
N ARG A 15 -44.94 69.82 25.77
CA ARG A 15 -46.07 69.07 26.45
C ARG A 15 -45.94 67.53 26.38
N GLY A 16 -46.46 66.77 27.35
CA GLY A 16 -47.04 67.15 28.66
C GLY A 16 -47.81 65.99 29.32
N ALA A 17 -47.54 65.73 30.60
CA ALA A 17 -48.22 64.74 31.46
C ALA A 17 -49.33 65.46 32.32
N PRO A 18 -50.03 64.86 33.32
CA PRO A 18 -49.87 63.54 33.94
C PRO A 18 -51.20 62.70 34.12
N PRO A 19 -51.71 62.27 35.31
CA PRO A 19 -51.68 60.82 35.63
C PRO A 19 -52.93 60.18 36.33
N ARG A 20 -52.77 58.89 36.70
CA ARG A 20 -53.48 58.06 37.73
C ARG A 20 -54.79 57.32 37.31
N GLY A 21 -54.90 56.06 37.78
CA GLY A 21 -56.10 55.20 37.75
C GLY A 21 -56.89 55.28 39.08
N PRO A 22 -57.46 54.20 39.67
CA PRO A 22 -57.29 52.76 39.38
C PRO A 22 -58.60 51.92 39.32
N SER A 23 -58.52 50.63 38.98
CA SER A 23 -59.59 49.62 39.21
C SER A 23 -59.07 48.17 39.25
N ARG A 24 -59.88 47.23 39.78
CA ARG A 24 -59.57 45.80 40.01
C ARG A 24 -60.63 44.91 39.32
N LEU A 25 -60.25 43.67 38.93
CA LEU A 25 -61.00 42.37 38.97
C LEU A 25 -62.47 42.36 38.47
N VAL A 26 -63.04 41.34 37.81
CA VAL A 26 -62.69 39.96 37.40
C VAL A 26 -63.25 39.80 35.94
N ALA A 27 -63.09 38.74 35.14
CA ALA A 27 -62.55 37.39 35.28
C ALA A 27 -62.01 36.87 33.93
N ASN A 28 -61.50 35.63 33.89
CA ASN A 28 -61.40 34.84 32.66
C ASN A 28 -61.42 33.33 32.99
N SER A 29 -61.76 32.49 32.01
CA SER A 29 -62.05 31.06 32.22
C SER A 29 -60.82 30.17 32.47
N THR A 30 -61.06 29.01 33.08
CA THR A 30 -60.05 28.04 33.53
C THR A 30 -59.32 27.33 32.39
N PRO A 31 -57.97 27.33 32.36
CA PRO A 31 -57.20 26.36 31.60
C PRO A 31 -56.93 25.09 32.44
N THR A 32 -57.19 23.92 31.87
CA THR A 32 -56.73 22.63 32.41
C THR A 32 -55.23 22.44 32.17
N PRO A 33 -54.51 21.71 33.05
CA PRO A 33 -53.06 21.58 32.95
C PRO A 33 -52.64 20.61 31.83
N MET A 34 -51.97 21.12 30.79
CA MET A 34 -51.17 20.28 29.89
C MET A 34 -49.77 20.08 30.47
N SER A 35 -49.32 18.84 30.48
CA SER A 35 -48.01 18.43 30.99
C SER A 35 -46.86 18.97 30.16
N SER A 36 -45.77 19.36 30.84
CA SER A 36 -44.50 19.70 30.19
C SER A 36 -43.89 18.49 29.48
N THR A 37 -43.97 18.45 28.15
CA THR A 37 -43.29 17.45 27.32
C THR A 37 -42.26 18.15 26.44
N THR A 38 -41.00 17.73 26.57
CA THR A 38 -39.86 18.29 25.82
C THR A 38 -40.00 17.98 24.33
N THR A 39 -39.69 18.94 23.45
CA THR A 39 -39.64 18.72 22.00
C THR A 39 -38.43 17.86 21.62
N THR A 40 -38.59 16.54 21.64
CA THR A 40 -37.75 15.61 20.89
C THR A 40 -38.00 15.80 19.40
N GLY A 41 -36.95 15.90 18.59
CA GLY A 41 -37.07 16.14 17.14
C GLY A 41 -37.59 14.95 16.35
N ASP A 42 -38.03 15.20 15.13
CA ASP A 42 -38.55 14.18 14.21
C ASP A 42 -37.47 13.17 13.81
N ASP A 43 -37.62 11.91 14.24
CA ASP A 43 -36.88 10.78 13.71
C ASP A 43 -37.35 10.48 12.27
N ILE A 44 -36.77 11.20 11.29
CA ILE A 44 -36.90 10.85 9.87
C ILE A 44 -36.15 9.53 9.65
N ALA A 45 -36.88 8.42 9.75
CA ALA A 45 -36.36 7.10 9.45
C ALA A 45 -35.87 7.05 7.99
N ASP A 46 -34.60 6.70 7.79
CA ASP A 46 -34.01 6.48 6.46
C ASP A 46 -34.60 5.21 5.83
N THR A 47 -35.75 5.36 5.17
CA THR A 47 -36.42 4.27 4.44
C THR A 47 -35.80 4.01 3.07
N SER A 48 -34.48 4.17 2.92
CA SER A 48 -33.77 3.55 1.80
C SER A 48 -33.71 2.03 2.03
N PRO A 49 -34.09 1.20 1.04
CA PRO A 49 -34.12 -0.24 1.23
C PRO A 49 -32.69 -0.78 1.37
N SER A 50 -32.29 -1.10 2.60
CA SER A 50 -31.01 -1.76 2.87
C SER A 50 -30.92 -3.05 2.03
N PRO A 51 -29.89 -3.25 1.20
CA PRO A 51 -29.80 -4.42 0.35
C PRO A 51 -29.80 -5.70 1.21
N PRO A 52 -30.46 -6.78 0.77
CA PRO A 52 -30.63 -7.98 1.57
C PRO A 52 -29.26 -8.49 2.04
N LEU A 53 -29.17 -8.82 3.33
CA LEU A 53 -27.90 -9.08 4.03
C LEU A 53 -27.07 -10.23 3.39
N GLY A 54 -27.71 -11.14 2.65
CA GLY A 54 -27.01 -12.16 1.84
C GLY A 54 -26.17 -11.56 0.69
N ASP A 55 -26.76 -10.69 -0.14
CA ASP A 55 -26.12 -10.12 -1.33
C ASP A 55 -24.88 -9.30 -0.99
N SER A 56 -24.93 -8.54 0.11
CA SER A 56 -23.81 -7.71 0.57
C SER A 56 -22.61 -8.58 0.96
N ASN A 57 -22.86 -9.68 1.69
CA ASN A 57 -21.82 -10.63 2.08
C ASN A 57 -21.26 -11.41 0.88
N LEU A 58 -22.12 -11.86 -0.05
CA LEU A 58 -21.68 -12.53 -1.27
C LEU A 58 -20.78 -11.62 -2.13
N ARG A 59 -21.17 -10.34 -2.32
CA ARG A 59 -20.36 -9.35 -3.03
C ARG A 59 -19.02 -9.07 -2.34
N ALA A 60 -19.00 -9.00 -1.00
CA ALA A 60 -17.74 -8.87 -0.26
C ALA A 60 -16.82 -10.08 -0.53
N CYS A 61 -17.33 -11.31 -0.45
CA CYS A 61 -16.57 -12.53 -0.77
C CYS A 61 -16.05 -12.56 -2.21
N VAL A 62 -16.87 -12.18 -3.20
CA VAL A 62 -16.44 -12.04 -4.61
C VAL A 62 -15.32 -11.02 -4.75
N ILE A 63 -15.42 -9.86 -4.10
CA ILE A 63 -14.38 -8.83 -4.09
C ILE A 63 -13.12 -9.31 -3.35
N CYS A 64 -13.24 -10.18 -2.34
CA CYS A 64 -12.10 -10.83 -1.70
C CYS A 64 -11.33 -11.71 -2.69
N GLY A 65 -12.03 -12.63 -3.37
CA GLY A 65 -11.43 -13.54 -4.35
C GLY A 65 -10.86 -12.81 -5.56
N ALA A 66 -11.57 -11.83 -6.09
CA ALA A 66 -11.11 -10.99 -7.19
C ALA A 66 -9.86 -10.19 -6.81
N SER A 67 -9.86 -9.50 -5.67
CA SER A 67 -8.68 -8.77 -5.19
C SER A 67 -7.50 -9.71 -4.90
N PHE A 68 -7.76 -10.91 -4.35
CA PHE A 68 -6.74 -11.94 -4.19
C PHE A 68 -6.13 -12.34 -5.55
N LEU A 69 -6.94 -12.62 -6.58
CA LEU A 69 -6.46 -13.02 -7.91
C LEU A 69 -5.65 -11.92 -8.62
N VAL A 70 -6.06 -10.66 -8.49
CA VAL A 70 -5.29 -9.51 -9.01
C VAL A 70 -3.93 -9.40 -8.31
N VAL A 71 -3.90 -9.47 -6.97
CA VAL A 71 -2.66 -9.39 -6.17
C VAL A 71 -1.75 -10.60 -6.41
N PHE A 72 -2.32 -11.80 -6.45
CA PHE A 72 -1.66 -13.07 -6.78
C PHE A 72 -0.94 -13.00 -8.12
N THR A 73 -1.59 -12.40 -9.11
CA THR A 73 -1.05 -12.31 -10.46
C THR A 73 -0.02 -11.19 -10.58
N ALA A 74 -0.41 -9.96 -10.25
CA ALA A 74 0.41 -8.78 -10.48
C ALA A 74 1.69 -8.80 -9.60
N CYS A 75 1.54 -9.01 -8.29
CA CYS A 75 2.68 -9.07 -7.38
C CYS A 75 3.39 -10.42 -7.43
N GLY A 76 2.70 -11.54 -7.68
CA GLY A 76 3.33 -12.86 -7.78
C GLY A 76 4.27 -12.97 -8.97
N THR A 77 3.87 -12.47 -10.14
CA THR A 77 4.73 -12.40 -11.32
C THR A 77 5.92 -11.46 -11.09
N LEU A 78 5.70 -10.32 -10.44
CA LEU A 78 6.76 -9.37 -10.10
C LEU A 78 7.79 -9.96 -9.11
N PHE A 79 7.36 -10.65 -8.05
CA PHE A 79 8.26 -11.35 -7.13
C PHE A 79 8.87 -12.63 -7.71
N SER A 80 8.39 -13.10 -8.86
CA SER A 80 9.02 -14.17 -9.65
C SER A 80 10.13 -13.66 -10.59
N PHE A 81 10.48 -12.36 -10.56
CA PHE A 81 11.54 -11.78 -11.40
C PHE A 81 12.88 -12.50 -11.23
N GLY A 82 13.20 -13.09 -10.07
CA GLY A 82 14.43 -13.86 -9.87
C GLY A 82 14.67 -14.97 -10.91
N VAL A 83 13.59 -15.58 -11.44
CA VAL A 83 13.67 -16.59 -12.52
C VAL A 83 14.09 -15.97 -13.85
N TYR A 84 13.69 -14.72 -14.10
CA TYR A 84 14.18 -13.95 -15.25
C TYR A 84 15.61 -13.44 -15.02
N GLN A 85 15.95 -13.02 -13.79
CA GLN A 85 17.27 -12.53 -13.43
C GLN A 85 18.36 -13.59 -13.61
N GLU A 86 18.23 -14.78 -13.01
CA GLU A 86 19.22 -15.87 -13.13
C GLU A 86 19.46 -16.24 -14.60
N MET A 87 18.39 -16.29 -15.38
CA MET A 87 18.43 -16.56 -16.81
C MET A 87 19.08 -15.42 -17.63
N TYR A 88 18.80 -14.16 -17.33
CA TYR A 88 19.46 -13.01 -17.97
C TYR A 88 20.94 -12.89 -17.59
N GLU A 89 21.29 -13.17 -16.33
CA GLU A 89 22.69 -13.26 -15.86
C GLU A 89 23.44 -14.39 -16.59
N SER A 90 22.80 -15.55 -16.79
CA SER A 90 23.41 -16.66 -17.57
C SER A 90 23.68 -16.31 -19.04
N MET A 91 22.91 -15.40 -19.62
CA MET A 91 23.11 -14.90 -20.99
C MET A 91 24.24 -13.86 -21.09
N ALA A 92 24.69 -13.24 -19.99
CA ALA A 92 25.60 -12.08 -20.06
C ALA A 92 27.00 -12.40 -20.67
N GLY A 93 27.38 -13.69 -20.73
CA GLY A 93 28.60 -14.16 -21.41
C GLY A 93 28.45 -14.48 -22.90
N ASP A 94 27.22 -14.51 -23.44
CA ASP A 94 26.94 -14.83 -24.86
C ASP A 94 26.95 -13.54 -25.72
N PRO A 95 27.88 -13.41 -26.70
CA PRO A 95 27.93 -12.27 -27.62
C PRO A 95 26.68 -12.05 -28.47
N GLY A 96 25.85 -13.08 -28.67
CA GLY A 96 24.58 -12.99 -29.39
C GLY A 96 23.41 -12.46 -28.54
N SER A 97 23.61 -12.25 -27.24
CA SER A 97 22.50 -11.94 -26.32
C SER A 97 22.25 -10.43 -26.13
N PRO A 98 21.01 -10.01 -25.79
CA PRO A 98 20.71 -8.63 -25.36
C PRO A 98 21.41 -8.17 -24.07
N PHE A 99 22.16 -9.06 -23.42
CA PHE A 99 22.77 -8.90 -22.10
C PHE A 99 24.30 -9.02 -22.14
N PHE A 100 24.92 -9.14 -23.31
CA PHE A 100 26.37 -9.32 -23.44
C PHE A 100 27.15 -8.22 -22.71
N GLY A 101 28.06 -8.63 -21.81
CA GLY A 101 28.86 -7.72 -20.99
C GLY A 101 28.09 -6.94 -19.92
N ALA A 102 26.80 -7.24 -19.70
CA ALA A 102 26.00 -6.60 -18.66
C ALA A 102 26.48 -7.00 -17.25
N SER A 103 26.56 -6.03 -16.35
CA SER A 103 26.78 -6.32 -14.93
C SER A 103 25.53 -6.93 -14.28
N PRO A 104 25.66 -7.83 -13.28
CA PRO A 104 24.51 -8.33 -12.52
C PRO A 104 23.68 -7.20 -11.90
N ALA A 105 24.33 -6.13 -11.41
CA ALA A 105 23.65 -4.95 -10.86
C ALA A 105 22.76 -4.21 -11.88
N SER A 106 23.16 -4.19 -13.16
CA SER A 106 22.36 -3.60 -14.23
C SER A 106 21.21 -4.51 -14.72
N ILE A 107 21.24 -5.80 -14.40
CA ILE A 107 20.14 -6.76 -14.64
C ILE A 107 19.14 -6.72 -13.46
N ASP A 108 19.62 -6.77 -12.22
CA ASP A 108 18.84 -6.55 -10.98
C ASP A 108 18.03 -5.24 -11.02
N LEU A 109 18.58 -4.19 -11.63
CA LEU A 109 17.90 -2.92 -11.85
C LEU A 109 16.53 -3.08 -12.55
N ILE A 110 16.32 -4.08 -13.42
CA ILE A 110 15.01 -4.34 -14.04
C ILE A 110 13.96 -4.68 -12.97
N GLY A 111 14.27 -5.65 -12.10
CA GLY A 111 13.37 -6.08 -11.02
C GLY A 111 13.18 -4.99 -9.97
N THR A 112 14.27 -4.31 -9.59
CA THR A 112 14.25 -3.19 -8.64
C THR A 112 13.42 -2.01 -9.17
N LEU A 113 13.51 -1.65 -10.46
CA LEU A 113 12.63 -0.65 -11.09
C LEU A 113 11.17 -1.09 -11.05
N SER A 114 10.87 -2.36 -11.38
CA SER A 114 9.50 -2.89 -11.35
C SER A 114 8.89 -2.77 -9.95
N ALA A 115 9.61 -3.21 -8.92
CA ALA A 115 9.20 -3.16 -7.52
C ALA A 115 9.05 -1.72 -6.99
N ALA A 116 9.91 -0.79 -7.44
CA ALA A 116 9.80 0.62 -7.12
C ALA A 116 8.55 1.24 -7.78
N PHE A 117 8.35 1.08 -9.10
CA PHE A 117 7.22 1.68 -9.81
C PHE A 117 5.86 1.09 -9.44
N MET A 118 5.79 -0.15 -8.93
CA MET A 118 4.62 -0.73 -8.26
C MET A 118 4.08 0.15 -7.11
N THR A 119 4.91 1.03 -6.53
CA THR A 119 4.54 1.85 -5.35
C THR A 119 4.81 3.34 -5.53
N ILE A 120 5.80 3.77 -6.32
CA ILE A 120 6.06 5.19 -6.66
C ILE A 120 4.84 5.81 -7.36
N ALA A 121 4.18 5.10 -8.27
CA ALA A 121 3.00 5.61 -8.97
C ALA A 121 1.69 5.57 -8.15
N ALA A 122 1.76 5.23 -6.86
CA ALA A 122 0.57 5.13 -6.00
C ALA A 122 -0.26 6.42 -5.86
N PRO A 123 0.29 7.66 -5.82
CA PRO A 123 -0.51 8.88 -5.80
C PRO A 123 -1.39 9.02 -7.05
N LEU A 124 -0.85 8.64 -8.21
CA LEU A 124 -1.57 8.65 -9.48
C LEU A 124 -2.65 7.56 -9.50
N ALA A 125 -2.31 6.35 -9.06
CA ALA A 125 -3.24 5.23 -8.95
C ALA A 125 -4.42 5.55 -7.99
N THR A 126 -4.16 6.09 -6.80
CA THR A 126 -5.22 6.44 -5.83
C THR A 126 -6.04 7.64 -6.30
N ALA A 127 -5.43 8.63 -6.94
CA ALA A 127 -6.15 9.74 -7.59
C ALA A 127 -7.16 9.23 -8.62
N TRP A 128 -6.69 8.38 -9.54
CA TRP A 128 -7.48 7.87 -10.64
C TRP A 128 -8.57 6.88 -10.16
N THR A 129 -8.31 6.09 -9.11
CA THR A 129 -9.30 5.18 -8.50
C THR A 129 -10.45 5.92 -7.80
N LYS A 130 -10.25 7.18 -7.37
CA LYS A 130 -11.33 8.09 -6.92
C LYS A 130 -12.11 8.73 -8.07
N ARG A 131 -11.46 9.03 -9.21
CA ARG A 131 -12.00 9.86 -10.30
C ARG A 131 -12.67 9.07 -11.41
N PHE A 132 -12.18 7.85 -11.64
CA PHE A 132 -12.66 6.89 -12.60
C PHE A 132 -13.11 5.62 -11.85
N SER A 133 -13.75 4.69 -12.55
CA SER A 133 -14.14 3.41 -11.96
C SER A 133 -12.89 2.59 -11.57
N PRO A 134 -12.82 1.95 -10.38
CA PRO A 134 -11.69 1.11 -9.99
C PRO A 134 -11.42 0.00 -11.02
N ARG A 135 -12.50 -0.58 -11.59
CA ARG A 135 -12.45 -1.52 -12.71
C ARG A 135 -11.55 -1.06 -13.86
N ALA A 136 -11.72 0.20 -14.28
CA ALA A 136 -11.00 0.77 -15.43
C ALA A 136 -9.50 0.93 -15.12
N ILE A 137 -9.14 1.23 -13.87
CA ILE A 137 -7.74 1.37 -13.45
C ILE A 137 -7.05 -0.01 -13.36
N ILE A 138 -7.74 -1.04 -12.87
CA ILE A 138 -7.20 -2.41 -12.85
C ILE A 138 -7.05 -2.96 -14.28
N VAL A 139 -8.03 -2.71 -15.17
CA VAL A 139 -7.94 -3.12 -16.59
C VAL A 139 -6.79 -2.38 -17.30
N LEU A 140 -6.63 -1.07 -17.07
CA LEU A 140 -5.47 -0.32 -17.57
C LEU A 140 -4.14 -0.89 -17.04
N GLY A 141 -4.10 -1.28 -15.76
CA GLY A 141 -2.95 -1.95 -15.15
C GLY A 141 -2.61 -3.27 -15.85
N GLY A 142 -3.62 -4.12 -16.11
CA GLY A 142 -3.46 -5.35 -16.89
C GLY A 142 -3.02 -5.11 -18.34
N LEU A 143 -3.50 -4.04 -18.99
CA LEU A 143 -3.09 -3.67 -20.36
C LEU A 143 -1.63 -3.22 -20.40
N LEU A 144 -1.19 -2.41 -19.43
CA LEU A 144 0.22 -2.02 -19.31
C LEU A 144 1.12 -3.21 -18.96
N PHE A 145 0.66 -4.12 -18.10
CA PHE A 145 1.39 -5.34 -17.77
C PHE A 145 1.60 -6.23 -19.00
N PHE A 146 0.55 -6.44 -19.79
CA PHE A 146 0.59 -7.16 -21.07
C PHE A 146 1.54 -6.48 -22.06
N LEU A 147 1.38 -5.18 -22.26
CA LEU A 147 2.18 -4.38 -23.20
C LEU A 147 3.67 -4.41 -22.83
N GLY A 148 4.01 -4.21 -21.55
CA GLY A 148 5.39 -4.30 -21.08
C GLY A 148 5.99 -5.69 -21.28
N SER A 149 5.22 -6.75 -21.01
CA SER A 149 5.64 -8.14 -21.23
C SER A 149 5.89 -8.45 -22.73
N ILE A 150 5.01 -7.96 -23.62
CA ILE A 150 5.18 -8.12 -25.06
C ILE A 150 6.37 -7.31 -25.57
N LEU A 151 6.54 -6.04 -25.18
CA LEU A 151 7.66 -5.23 -25.62
C LEU A 151 9.01 -5.77 -25.10
N ALA A 152 9.04 -6.35 -23.90
CA ALA A 152 10.20 -7.10 -23.41
C ALA A 152 10.55 -8.29 -24.31
N SER A 153 9.57 -9.02 -24.85
CA SER A 153 9.84 -10.16 -25.76
C SER A 153 10.57 -9.79 -27.05
N TYR A 154 10.35 -8.56 -27.55
CA TYR A 154 11.00 -8.03 -28.76
C TYR A 154 12.28 -7.22 -28.46
N SER A 155 12.60 -7.00 -27.19
CA SER A 155 13.76 -6.19 -26.78
C SER A 155 15.10 -6.83 -27.16
N GLN A 156 16.05 -6.00 -27.60
CA GLN A 156 17.38 -6.38 -28.10
C GLN A 156 18.54 -5.73 -27.32
N SER A 157 18.24 -4.97 -26.27
CA SER A 157 19.26 -4.34 -25.41
C SER A 157 18.75 -4.22 -23.99
N LEU A 158 19.63 -4.36 -23.00
CA LEU A 158 19.31 -4.29 -21.57
C LEU A 158 18.42 -3.09 -21.17
N TRP A 159 18.68 -1.89 -21.68
CA TRP A 159 17.87 -0.70 -21.36
C TRP A 159 16.40 -0.83 -21.77
N GLN A 160 16.11 -1.61 -22.83
CA GLN A 160 14.75 -1.87 -23.29
C GLN A 160 14.01 -2.79 -22.31
N PHE A 161 14.70 -3.77 -21.70
CA PHE A 161 14.14 -4.57 -20.61
C PHE A 161 13.90 -3.73 -19.34
N GLN A 162 14.81 -2.81 -19.00
CA GLN A 162 14.63 -1.88 -17.88
C GLN A 162 13.41 -0.95 -18.11
N LEU A 163 13.18 -0.48 -19.33
CA LEU A 163 12.00 0.32 -19.68
C LEU A 163 10.70 -0.50 -19.71
N THR A 164 10.73 -1.72 -20.24
CA THR A 164 9.52 -2.53 -20.48
C THR A 164 9.13 -3.39 -19.28
N GLN A 165 10.04 -4.27 -18.83
CA GLN A 165 9.84 -5.17 -17.69
C GLN A 165 10.08 -4.49 -16.33
N GLY A 166 10.92 -3.45 -16.30
CA GLY A 166 11.02 -2.55 -15.15
C GLY A 166 9.86 -1.56 -15.12
N PHE A 167 9.98 -0.45 -15.85
CA PHE A 167 9.05 0.69 -15.74
C PHE A 167 7.60 0.38 -16.18
N ILE A 168 7.36 -0.11 -17.41
CA ILE A 168 5.98 -0.30 -17.92
C ILE A 168 5.23 -1.39 -17.12
N MET A 169 5.84 -2.56 -16.89
CA MET A 169 5.24 -3.60 -16.05
C MET A 169 5.11 -3.19 -14.57
N GLY A 170 6.03 -2.38 -14.03
CA GLY A 170 5.92 -1.80 -12.69
C GLY A 170 4.71 -0.87 -12.55
N LEU A 171 4.48 0.01 -13.54
CA LEU A 171 3.27 0.84 -13.61
C LEU A 171 1.99 0.01 -13.76
N GLY A 172 2.00 -1.01 -14.63
CA GLY A 172 0.87 -1.94 -14.78
C GLY A 172 0.54 -2.67 -13.48
N THR A 173 1.58 -3.11 -12.76
CA THR A 173 1.45 -3.70 -11.42
C THR A 173 0.86 -2.69 -10.43
N CYS A 174 1.34 -1.43 -10.41
CA CYS A 174 0.79 -0.38 -9.54
C CYS A 174 -0.72 -0.16 -9.77
N PHE A 175 -1.14 0.06 -11.01
CA PHE A 175 -2.54 0.31 -11.34
C PHE A 175 -3.45 -0.92 -11.12
N SER A 176 -2.90 -2.13 -11.17
CA SER A 176 -3.64 -3.35 -10.78
C SER A 176 -3.68 -3.55 -9.26
N TYR A 177 -2.60 -3.21 -8.54
CA TYR A 177 -2.41 -3.50 -7.11
C TYR A 177 -3.07 -2.47 -6.16
N LEU A 178 -2.98 -1.18 -6.48
CA LEU A 178 -3.47 -0.11 -5.60
C LEU A 178 -5.01 -0.06 -5.44
N PRO A 179 -5.84 -0.35 -6.48
CA PRO A 179 -7.28 -0.37 -6.31
C PRO A 179 -7.77 -1.47 -5.35
N PRO A 180 -7.36 -2.76 -5.46
CA PRO A 180 -7.58 -3.77 -4.42
C PRO A 180 -7.19 -3.29 -3.00
N VAL A 181 -6.00 -2.70 -2.86
CA VAL A 181 -5.48 -2.19 -1.58
C VAL A 181 -6.32 -1.09 -0.95
N THR A 182 -7.01 -0.28 -1.76
CA THR A 182 -7.74 0.91 -1.30
C THR A 182 -9.27 0.78 -1.32
N VAL A 183 -9.81 -0.06 -2.21
CA VAL A 183 -11.24 -0.32 -2.36
C VAL A 183 -11.70 -1.47 -1.46
N SER A 184 -10.94 -2.57 -1.36
CA SER A 184 -11.37 -3.71 -0.55
C SER A 184 -11.53 -3.42 0.96
N PRO A 185 -10.71 -2.58 1.65
CA PRO A 185 -10.88 -2.31 3.09
C PRO A 185 -12.24 -1.72 3.50
N THR A 186 -12.96 -1.06 2.58
CA THR A 186 -14.22 -0.37 2.89
C THR A 186 -15.42 -1.31 2.97
N TRP A 187 -15.40 -2.41 2.21
CA TRP A 187 -16.41 -3.48 2.23
C TRP A 187 -16.47 -4.27 3.54
N TYR A 188 -15.41 -4.23 4.34
CA TYR A 188 -15.35 -4.94 5.62
C TYR A 188 -15.50 -3.98 6.79
N GLY A 189 -16.16 -4.44 7.86
CA GLY A 189 -16.24 -3.74 9.15
C GLY A 189 -15.20 -4.27 10.14
N ARG A 190 -15.65 -5.11 11.08
CA ARG A 190 -14.82 -5.68 12.17
C ARG A 190 -13.76 -6.71 11.70
N ARG A 191 -13.87 -7.25 10.48
CA ARG A 191 -12.98 -8.28 9.90
C ARG A 191 -12.00 -7.77 8.83
N ARG A 192 -11.65 -6.47 8.86
CA ARG A 192 -10.77 -5.82 7.86
C ARG A 192 -9.36 -6.43 7.81
N GLY A 193 -8.81 -6.87 8.93
CA GLY A 193 -7.47 -7.43 9.05
C GLY A 193 -7.39 -8.82 8.44
N LEU A 194 -8.37 -9.68 8.74
CA LEU A 194 -8.53 -10.97 8.06
C LEU A 194 -8.71 -10.79 6.55
N ALA A 195 -9.60 -9.89 6.12
CA ALA A 195 -9.87 -9.67 4.69
C ALA A 195 -8.63 -9.17 3.92
N MET A 196 -7.93 -8.16 4.45
CA MET A 196 -6.67 -7.70 3.84
C MET A 196 -5.54 -8.72 3.99
N GLY A 197 -5.56 -9.55 5.04
CA GLY A 197 -4.67 -10.70 5.22
C GLY A 197 -4.83 -11.74 4.12
N ILE A 198 -6.07 -12.13 3.82
CA ILE A 198 -6.41 -13.02 2.69
C ILE A 198 -5.96 -12.37 1.38
N ILE A 199 -6.48 -11.18 1.03
CA ILE A 199 -6.19 -10.51 -0.25
C ILE A 199 -4.69 -10.37 -0.50
N LEU A 200 -3.93 -9.93 0.51
CA LEU A 200 -2.49 -9.67 0.37
C LEU A 200 -1.62 -10.91 0.64
N SER A 201 -2.16 -12.02 1.14
CA SER A 201 -1.49 -13.33 1.09
C SER A 201 -1.25 -13.78 -0.35
N GLY A 202 -2.08 -13.29 -1.28
CA GLY A 202 -1.93 -13.49 -2.72
C GLY A 202 -0.51 -13.22 -3.22
N THR A 203 0.23 -12.25 -2.67
CA THR A 203 1.62 -12.02 -3.13
C THR A 203 2.55 -13.22 -2.88
N GLY A 204 2.35 -13.94 -1.76
CA GLY A 204 3.17 -15.09 -1.38
C GLY A 204 2.75 -16.35 -2.14
N VAL A 205 1.43 -16.63 -2.20
CA VAL A 205 0.90 -17.73 -3.02
C VAL A 205 1.23 -17.50 -4.51
N GLY A 206 1.20 -16.25 -4.96
CA GLY A 206 1.61 -15.83 -6.30
C GLY A 206 3.07 -16.11 -6.58
N GLY A 207 3.99 -15.69 -5.71
CA GLY A 207 5.42 -15.99 -5.86
C GLY A 207 5.75 -17.49 -5.82
N LEU A 208 4.94 -18.30 -5.12
CA LEU A 208 5.06 -19.77 -5.13
C LEU A 208 4.62 -20.43 -6.44
N VAL A 209 3.57 -19.90 -7.09
CA VAL A 209 3.00 -20.52 -8.31
C VAL A 209 3.63 -19.95 -9.58
N TRP A 210 3.85 -18.63 -9.65
CA TRP A 210 4.37 -17.97 -10.85
C TRP A 210 5.83 -18.32 -11.14
N ALA A 211 6.70 -18.46 -10.13
CA ALA A 211 8.09 -18.81 -10.34
C ALA A 211 8.28 -20.16 -11.09
N PRO A 212 7.75 -21.31 -10.61
CA PRO A 212 7.85 -22.56 -11.36
C PRO A 212 7.04 -22.56 -12.66
N ALA A 213 5.91 -21.84 -12.73
CA ALA A 213 5.16 -21.71 -13.99
C ALA A 213 5.97 -20.98 -15.07
N ILE A 214 6.60 -19.85 -14.74
CA ILE A 214 7.49 -19.09 -15.62
C ILE A 214 8.69 -19.94 -16.03
N GLN A 215 9.30 -20.68 -15.10
CA GLN A 215 10.42 -21.58 -15.39
C GLN A 215 10.00 -22.68 -16.38
N ALA A 216 8.88 -23.34 -16.15
CA ALA A 216 8.35 -24.40 -17.02
C ALA A 216 7.91 -23.90 -18.40
N ILE A 217 7.38 -22.67 -18.49
CA ILE A 217 7.06 -22.01 -19.76
C ILE A 217 8.37 -21.67 -20.51
N ASN A 218 9.30 -20.96 -19.88
CA ASN A 218 10.57 -20.55 -20.48
C ASN A 218 11.37 -21.76 -20.99
N ALA A 219 11.39 -22.87 -20.25
CA ALA A 219 12.07 -24.11 -20.63
C ALA A 219 11.44 -24.82 -21.85
N ARG A 220 10.16 -24.56 -22.17
CA ARG A 220 9.46 -25.19 -23.30
C ARG A 220 9.41 -24.35 -24.57
N VAL A 221 9.34 -23.02 -24.45
CA VAL A 221 9.14 -22.11 -25.61
C VAL A 221 10.19 -21.01 -25.76
N GLY A 222 11.18 -20.96 -24.86
CA GLY A 222 12.18 -19.91 -24.77
C GLY A 222 11.64 -18.61 -24.15
N TYR A 223 12.52 -17.82 -23.53
CA TYR A 223 12.09 -16.67 -22.71
C TYR A 223 11.28 -15.60 -23.46
N ARG A 224 11.54 -15.38 -24.75
CA ARG A 224 10.79 -14.39 -25.56
C ARG A 224 9.32 -14.79 -25.70
N ASN A 225 9.04 -16.04 -26.03
CA ASN A 225 7.65 -16.53 -26.05
C ASN A 225 7.09 -16.68 -24.63
N GLY A 226 7.94 -17.03 -23.66
CA GLY A 226 7.55 -17.11 -22.26
C GLY A 226 7.05 -15.80 -21.68
N LEU A 227 7.70 -14.67 -21.99
CA LEU A 227 7.23 -13.31 -21.66
C LEU A 227 5.86 -13.00 -22.29
N ARG A 228 5.63 -13.43 -23.55
CA ARG A 228 4.33 -13.23 -24.22
C ARG A 228 3.22 -14.04 -23.54
N ILE A 229 3.50 -15.31 -23.22
CA ILE A 229 2.53 -16.22 -22.58
C ILE A 229 2.26 -15.82 -21.13
N SER A 230 3.30 -15.50 -20.33
CA SER A 230 3.13 -15.07 -18.94
C SER A 230 2.40 -13.71 -18.87
N GLY A 231 2.74 -12.76 -19.75
CA GLY A 231 2.02 -11.49 -19.88
C GLY A 231 0.56 -11.66 -20.29
N ALA A 232 0.28 -12.53 -21.26
CA ALA A 232 -1.09 -12.84 -21.71
C ALA A 232 -1.92 -13.50 -20.61
N LEU A 233 -1.37 -14.50 -19.93
CA LEU A 233 -2.02 -15.19 -18.82
C LEU A 233 -2.26 -14.24 -17.63
N ALA A 234 -1.28 -13.39 -17.32
CA ALA A 234 -1.41 -12.40 -16.27
C ALA A 234 -2.53 -11.38 -16.57
N ALA A 235 -2.60 -10.88 -17.80
CA ALA A 235 -3.68 -10.02 -18.26
C ALA A 235 -5.05 -10.71 -18.21
N ALA A 236 -5.14 -11.95 -18.66
CA ALA A 236 -6.36 -12.76 -18.66
C ALA A 236 -6.89 -13.05 -17.24
N ILE A 237 -6.06 -13.02 -16.20
CA ILE A 237 -6.49 -13.14 -14.79
C ILE A 237 -6.78 -11.76 -14.19
N ILE A 238 -5.91 -10.76 -14.43
CA ILE A 238 -6.05 -9.41 -13.85
C ILE A 238 -7.31 -8.70 -14.35
N MET A 239 -7.59 -8.71 -15.66
CA MET A 239 -8.69 -7.90 -16.22
C MET A 239 -10.08 -8.38 -15.75
N PRO A 240 -10.46 -9.67 -15.86
CA PRO A 240 -11.79 -10.12 -15.42
C PRO A 240 -11.97 -10.00 -13.90
N SER A 241 -10.92 -10.29 -13.13
CA SER A 241 -10.92 -10.06 -11.68
C SER A 241 -11.09 -8.57 -11.35
N GLY A 242 -10.42 -7.69 -12.10
CA GLY A 242 -10.58 -6.23 -11.99
C GLY A 242 -12.01 -5.75 -12.27
N LEU A 243 -12.75 -6.38 -13.18
CA LEU A 243 -14.15 -6.07 -13.47
C LEU A 243 -15.10 -6.43 -12.30
N ALA A 244 -14.75 -7.36 -11.42
CA ALA A 244 -15.56 -7.68 -10.25
C ALA A 244 -15.43 -6.65 -9.11
N ILE A 245 -14.35 -5.86 -9.09
CA ILE A 245 -14.03 -4.93 -7.99
C ILE A 245 -14.73 -3.58 -8.19
N ASP A 246 -15.47 -3.13 -7.17
CA ASP A 246 -16.24 -1.89 -7.17
C ASP A 246 -16.20 -1.24 -5.78
N TRP A 247 -16.51 0.05 -5.70
CA TRP A 247 -16.70 0.72 -4.41
C TRP A 247 -17.97 0.22 -3.71
N ASP A 248 -17.90 0.09 -2.39
CA ASP A 248 -19.07 -0.11 -1.51
C ASP A 248 -20.05 1.06 -1.67
N MET A 249 -21.34 0.84 -1.38
CA MET A 249 -22.39 1.83 -1.67
C MET A 249 -22.16 3.17 -0.98
N THR A 250 -21.67 3.20 0.27
CA THR A 250 -21.45 4.43 1.05
C THR A 250 -20.14 5.17 0.73
N SER A 251 -19.10 4.49 0.22
CA SER A 251 -17.98 5.18 -0.44
C SER A 251 -18.34 5.64 -1.85
N LYS A 252 -19.18 4.88 -2.56
CA LYS A 252 -19.60 5.19 -3.93
C LYS A 252 -20.50 6.41 -4.01
N SER A 253 -21.41 6.63 -3.05
CA SER A 253 -22.15 7.89 -2.91
C SER A 253 -21.20 9.05 -2.59
N ARG A 254 -20.41 8.93 -1.51
CA ARG A 254 -19.44 9.94 -1.06
C ARG A 254 -18.49 10.39 -2.18
N ILE A 255 -17.93 9.45 -2.95
CA ILE A 255 -17.02 9.73 -4.07
C ILE A 255 -17.76 10.35 -5.27
N ARG A 256 -19.01 9.97 -5.53
CA ARG A 256 -19.85 10.64 -6.56
C ARG A 256 -20.13 12.08 -6.18
N GLU A 257 -20.47 12.36 -4.92
CA GLU A 257 -20.67 13.72 -4.42
C GLU A 257 -19.38 14.56 -4.45
N GLU A 258 -18.25 14.00 -3.99
CA GLU A 258 -16.94 14.65 -4.04
C GLU A 258 -16.60 15.06 -5.48
N ASN A 259 -16.74 14.13 -6.44
CA ASN A 259 -16.51 14.41 -7.85
C ASN A 259 -17.55 15.38 -8.46
N ALA A 260 -18.82 15.35 -8.04
CA ALA A 260 -19.86 16.26 -8.52
C ALA A 260 -19.62 17.70 -8.05
N ARG A 261 -19.25 17.89 -6.77
CA ARG A 261 -18.86 19.20 -6.19
C ARG A 261 -17.58 19.74 -6.83
N LEU A 262 -16.66 18.86 -7.25
CA LEU A 262 -15.49 19.24 -8.03
C LEU A 262 -15.85 19.58 -9.49
N ALA A 263 -16.83 18.93 -10.10
CA ALA A 263 -17.28 19.19 -11.46
C ALA A 263 -18.01 20.54 -11.59
N SER A 264 -18.95 20.85 -10.68
CA SER A 264 -19.71 22.10 -10.69
C SER A 264 -18.81 23.33 -10.51
N ARG A 265 -17.74 23.22 -9.71
CA ARG A 265 -16.71 24.26 -9.53
C ARG A 265 -15.81 24.53 -10.74
N ARG A 266 -15.88 23.74 -11.83
CA ARG A 266 -14.84 23.67 -12.88
C ARG A 266 -15.39 23.71 -14.32
N GLY A 267 -16.45 24.49 -14.55
CA GLY A 267 -17.27 24.49 -15.77
C GLY A 267 -16.54 24.50 -17.14
N SER A 268 -16.22 23.32 -17.65
CA SER A 268 -16.08 22.98 -19.09
C SER A 268 -15.89 21.46 -19.23
N ALA A 269 -16.57 20.82 -20.18
CA ALA A 269 -16.55 19.36 -20.29
C ALA A 269 -15.28 18.82 -20.99
N THR A 270 -14.90 19.37 -22.14
CA THR A 270 -13.91 18.76 -23.04
C THR A 270 -12.47 18.97 -22.56
N ALA A 271 -12.14 20.18 -22.11
CA ALA A 271 -10.83 20.51 -21.55
C ALA A 271 -10.64 19.98 -20.10
N SER A 272 -11.43 18.96 -19.70
CA SER A 272 -11.44 18.40 -18.35
C SER A 272 -10.70 17.06 -18.21
N VAL A 273 -10.60 16.21 -19.24
CA VAL A 273 -9.99 14.87 -19.09
C VAL A 273 -8.50 14.96 -18.78
N TRP A 274 -7.73 15.67 -19.61
CA TRP A 274 -6.30 15.93 -19.37
C TRP A 274 -6.03 16.61 -18.01
N ARG A 275 -6.90 17.54 -17.59
CA ARG A 275 -6.83 18.16 -16.26
C ARG A 275 -7.19 17.18 -15.13
N ARG A 276 -8.19 16.29 -15.32
CA ARG A 276 -8.56 15.26 -14.33
C ARG A 276 -7.44 14.23 -14.10
N LEU A 277 -6.66 13.92 -15.15
CA LEU A 277 -5.50 13.03 -15.07
C LEU A 277 -4.36 13.62 -14.25
N TRP A 278 -4.04 14.92 -14.42
CA TRP A 278 -2.92 15.60 -13.75
C TRP A 278 -3.25 16.23 -12.38
N ASP A 279 -4.51 16.54 -12.10
CA ASP A 279 -4.99 17.08 -10.82
C ASP A 279 -5.00 15.96 -9.74
N ILE A 280 -3.80 15.56 -9.30
CA ILE A 280 -3.61 14.59 -8.20
C ILE A 280 -4.09 15.25 -6.89
N PRO A 281 -4.93 14.60 -6.07
CA PRO A 281 -5.36 15.14 -4.79
C PRO A 281 -4.17 15.17 -3.82
N LEU A 282 -3.56 16.35 -3.70
CA LEU A 282 -2.51 16.63 -2.74
C LEU A 282 -3.01 16.31 -1.31
N ILE A 283 -2.09 15.95 -0.42
CA ILE A 283 -2.42 15.81 0.99
C ILE A 283 -2.78 17.20 1.55
N ASP A 284 -3.83 17.26 2.37
CA ASP A 284 -4.13 18.42 3.20
C ASP A 284 -2.91 18.75 4.09
N TRP A 285 -2.36 19.94 3.92
CA TRP A 285 -1.19 20.41 4.65
C TRP A 285 -1.35 20.34 6.17
N HIS A 286 -2.58 20.49 6.68
CA HIS A 286 -2.88 20.30 8.10
C HIS A 286 -2.61 18.86 8.54
N VAL A 287 -3.05 17.87 7.76
CA VAL A 287 -2.80 16.44 8.00
C VAL A 287 -1.31 16.11 7.86
N ALA A 288 -0.63 16.64 6.84
CA ALA A 288 0.81 16.44 6.60
C ALA A 288 1.69 16.93 7.76
N ARG A 289 1.28 18.01 8.44
CA ARG A 289 2.02 18.60 9.57
C ARG A 289 1.74 17.91 10.93
N THR A 290 0.87 16.89 10.98
CA THR A 290 0.61 16.16 12.23
C THR A 290 1.76 15.23 12.62
N ARG A 291 2.03 15.11 13.93
CA ARG A 291 3.05 14.18 14.47
C ARG A 291 2.77 12.72 14.09
N LYS A 292 1.49 12.33 14.03
CA LYS A 292 1.02 11.02 13.53
C LYS A 292 1.50 10.75 12.10
N PHE A 293 1.42 11.75 11.22
CA PHE A 293 1.88 11.67 9.84
C PHE A 293 3.40 11.46 9.78
N THR A 294 4.17 12.30 10.49
CA THR A 294 5.64 12.18 10.58
C THR A 294 6.09 10.81 11.10
N ALA A 295 5.47 10.33 12.18
CA ALA A 295 5.81 9.04 12.79
C ALA A 295 5.49 7.85 11.88
N GLN A 296 4.30 7.83 11.25
CA GLN A 296 3.88 6.73 10.38
C GLN A 296 4.64 6.75 9.03
N ILE A 297 4.98 7.92 8.47
CA ILE A 297 5.74 7.99 7.21
C ILE A 297 7.20 7.56 7.43
N LEU A 298 7.84 8.00 8.53
CA LEU A 298 9.19 7.58 8.90
C LEU A 298 9.26 6.08 9.21
N GLY A 299 8.32 5.56 10.01
CA GLY A 299 8.22 4.11 10.24
C GLY A 299 7.98 3.32 8.95
N GLY A 300 7.15 3.85 8.05
CA GLY A 300 6.87 3.28 6.74
C GLY A 300 8.07 3.21 5.81
N THR A 301 8.83 4.30 5.67
CA THR A 301 10.02 4.35 4.79
C THR A 301 11.14 3.45 5.31
N LEU A 302 11.43 3.49 6.62
CA LEU A 302 12.41 2.61 7.25
C LEU A 302 12.05 1.13 7.06
N GLN A 303 10.77 0.77 7.21
CA GLN A 303 10.30 -0.60 6.95
C GLN A 303 10.50 -0.99 5.48
N ALA A 304 10.17 -0.11 4.53
CA ALA A 304 10.24 -0.42 3.11
C ALA A 304 11.68 -0.58 2.60
N ALA A 305 12.61 0.25 3.08
CA ALA A 305 14.04 0.14 2.78
C ALA A 305 14.63 -1.22 3.22
N ALA A 306 14.15 -1.77 4.34
CA ALA A 306 14.57 -3.07 4.84
C ALA A 306 13.83 -4.26 4.20
N TYR A 307 12.53 -4.13 3.93
CA TYR A 307 11.62 -5.27 3.74
C TYR A 307 12.06 -6.26 2.65
N TYR A 308 12.46 -5.76 1.47
CA TYR A 308 12.83 -6.60 0.33
C TYR A 308 14.28 -7.09 0.37
N THR A 309 15.16 -6.41 1.11
CA THR A 309 16.61 -6.70 1.13
C THR A 309 16.89 -8.18 1.46
N PRO A 310 16.36 -8.78 2.54
CA PRO A 310 16.57 -10.20 2.82
C PRO A 310 16.09 -11.10 1.67
N VAL A 311 14.87 -10.87 1.18
CA VAL A 311 14.20 -11.73 0.19
C VAL A 311 15.01 -11.82 -1.10
N PHE A 312 15.56 -10.70 -1.58
CA PHE A 312 16.38 -10.68 -2.80
C PHE A 312 17.75 -11.34 -2.57
N PHE A 313 18.36 -11.17 -1.39
CA PHE A 313 19.65 -11.77 -1.07
C PHE A 313 19.59 -13.21 -0.54
N PHE A 314 18.41 -13.79 -0.30
CA PHE A 314 18.28 -15.15 0.27
C PHE A 314 18.98 -16.24 -0.56
N SER A 315 18.78 -16.28 -1.88
CA SER A 315 19.47 -17.28 -2.71
C SER A 315 20.98 -17.05 -2.77
N ALA A 316 21.42 -15.78 -2.89
CA ALA A 316 22.84 -15.43 -2.90
C ALA A 316 23.55 -15.79 -1.59
N TYR A 317 22.91 -15.52 -0.44
CA TYR A 317 23.43 -15.84 0.88
C TYR A 317 23.38 -17.34 1.20
N ALA A 318 22.35 -18.06 0.75
CA ALA A 318 22.30 -19.52 0.87
C ALA A 318 23.52 -20.19 0.20
N ARG A 319 23.99 -19.68 -0.93
CA ARG A 319 25.20 -20.18 -1.60
C ARG A 319 26.47 -19.99 -0.76
N THR A 320 26.59 -18.93 0.04
CA THR A 320 27.76 -18.75 0.94
C THR A 320 27.76 -19.71 2.13
N LEU A 321 26.58 -20.20 2.52
CA LEU A 321 26.41 -21.34 3.45
C LEU A 321 26.57 -22.72 2.75
N GLY A 322 27.00 -22.75 1.48
CA GLY A 322 27.25 -23.98 0.71
C GLY A 322 25.98 -24.73 0.28
N TYR A 323 24.85 -24.05 0.15
CA TYR A 323 23.66 -24.61 -0.51
C TYR A 323 23.80 -24.53 -2.04
N SER A 324 23.19 -25.48 -2.76
CA SER A 324 23.06 -25.42 -4.22
C SER A 324 22.12 -24.27 -4.66
N PRO A 325 22.19 -23.79 -5.92
CA PRO A 325 21.29 -22.75 -6.42
C PRO A 325 19.80 -23.09 -6.24
N ALA A 326 19.42 -24.35 -6.51
CA ALA A 326 18.05 -24.84 -6.30
C ALA A 326 17.63 -24.79 -4.81
N ALA A 327 18.52 -25.13 -3.87
CA ALA A 327 18.26 -24.97 -2.45
C ALA A 327 18.20 -23.49 -2.04
N GLY A 328 18.97 -22.62 -2.69
CA GLY A 328 18.86 -21.15 -2.55
C GLY A 328 17.49 -20.61 -2.96
N ALA A 329 16.95 -21.07 -4.09
CA ALA A 329 15.59 -20.75 -4.53
C ALA A 329 14.51 -21.24 -3.56
N ASN A 330 14.70 -22.43 -2.95
CA ASN A 330 13.77 -22.95 -1.94
C ASN A 330 13.62 -22.04 -0.71
N PHE A 331 14.64 -21.27 -0.31
CA PHE A 331 14.49 -20.28 0.77
C PHE A 331 13.53 -19.14 0.41
N ILE A 332 13.49 -18.73 -0.86
CA ILE A 332 12.52 -17.73 -1.36
C ILE A 332 11.11 -18.33 -1.39
N ALA A 333 10.97 -19.60 -1.80
CA ALA A 333 9.70 -20.32 -1.75
C ALA A 333 9.17 -20.48 -0.31
N ILE A 334 10.01 -20.94 0.63
CA ILE A 334 9.68 -21.04 2.07
C ILE A 334 9.27 -19.68 2.62
N ASN A 335 9.98 -18.60 2.27
CA ASN A 335 9.62 -17.25 2.69
C ASN A 335 8.25 -16.83 2.15
N ASN A 336 7.96 -17.08 0.87
CA ASN A 336 6.67 -16.78 0.25
C ASN A 336 5.50 -17.59 0.84
N ALA A 337 5.72 -18.85 1.23
CA ALA A 337 4.75 -19.65 1.98
C ALA A 337 4.47 -19.03 3.36
N CYS A 338 5.53 -18.71 4.11
CA CYS A 338 5.43 -18.03 5.39
C CYS A 338 4.78 -16.63 5.27
N ASN A 339 5.02 -15.92 4.17
CA ASN A 339 4.42 -14.62 3.85
C ASN A 339 2.90 -14.70 3.70
N ALA A 340 2.42 -15.73 3.00
CA ALA A 340 0.99 -15.98 2.83
C ALA A 340 0.30 -16.34 4.16
N ILE A 341 0.87 -17.30 4.90
CA ILE A 341 0.35 -17.76 6.20
C ILE A 341 0.35 -16.60 7.22
N GLY A 342 1.48 -15.89 7.33
CA GLY A 342 1.69 -14.79 8.26
C GLY A 342 0.66 -13.66 8.09
N LYS A 343 0.40 -13.23 6.85
CA LYS A 343 -0.62 -12.20 6.57
C LYS A 343 -2.02 -12.60 6.99
N ILE A 344 -2.42 -13.87 6.82
CA ILE A 344 -3.74 -14.37 7.25
C ILE A 344 -3.81 -14.44 8.77
N VAL A 345 -2.85 -15.12 9.41
CA VAL A 345 -2.83 -15.35 10.87
C VAL A 345 -2.71 -14.03 11.64
N ILE A 346 -1.75 -13.18 11.29
CA ILE A 346 -1.60 -11.86 11.91
C ILE A 346 -2.77 -10.94 11.53
N GLY A 347 -3.38 -11.10 10.35
CA GLY A 347 -4.61 -10.40 9.96
C GLY A 347 -5.77 -10.67 10.93
N VAL A 348 -5.99 -11.93 11.32
CA VAL A 348 -6.97 -12.33 12.34
C VAL A 348 -6.61 -11.77 13.72
N LEU A 349 -5.34 -11.86 14.12
CA LEU A 349 -4.90 -11.37 15.43
C LEU A 349 -5.00 -9.84 15.53
N ALA A 350 -4.73 -9.10 14.45
CA ALA A 350 -4.86 -7.64 14.41
C ALA A 350 -6.31 -7.14 14.54
N ASP A 351 -7.30 -7.91 14.07
CA ASP A 351 -8.73 -7.61 14.30
C ASP A 351 -9.18 -7.90 15.75
N ARG A 352 -8.34 -8.55 16.58
CA ARG A 352 -8.56 -8.74 18.02
C ARG A 352 -7.71 -7.81 18.88
N TRP A 353 -6.43 -7.67 18.56
CA TRP A 353 -5.44 -6.93 19.35
C TRP A 353 -5.25 -5.47 18.92
N GLY A 354 -5.83 -5.05 17.80
CA GLY A 354 -5.64 -3.71 17.21
C GLY A 354 -4.49 -3.65 16.20
N ARG A 355 -4.67 -2.88 15.11
CA ARG A 355 -3.78 -2.92 13.94
C ARG A 355 -2.39 -2.38 14.24
N LEU A 356 -2.30 -1.24 14.92
CA LEU A 356 -1.01 -0.66 15.32
C LEU A 356 -0.26 -1.53 16.33
N ASN A 357 -0.98 -2.29 17.16
CA ASN A 357 -0.39 -3.21 18.13
C ASN A 357 0.26 -4.40 17.40
N ALA A 358 -0.47 -5.02 16.47
CA ALA A 358 0.06 -6.08 15.63
C ALA A 358 1.21 -5.60 14.73
N LEU A 359 1.08 -4.43 14.10
CA LEU A 359 2.14 -3.79 13.30
C LEU A 359 3.44 -3.60 14.08
N PHE A 360 3.36 -3.14 15.33
CA PHE A 360 4.53 -2.98 16.22
C PHE A 360 5.15 -4.33 16.58
N VAL A 361 4.33 -5.31 16.99
CA VAL A 361 4.81 -6.63 17.37
C VAL A 361 5.50 -7.33 16.21
N THR A 362 4.96 -7.28 14.99
CA THR A 362 5.57 -8.01 13.88
C THR A 362 6.79 -7.32 13.28
N THR A 363 6.88 -5.99 13.29
CA THR A 363 8.13 -5.30 12.92
C THR A 363 9.23 -5.54 13.96
N LEU A 364 8.89 -5.52 15.26
CA LEU A 364 9.83 -5.80 16.33
C LEU A 364 10.37 -7.24 16.25
N ILE A 365 9.49 -8.24 16.08
CA ILE A 365 9.91 -9.64 15.86
C ILE A 365 10.78 -9.76 14.61
N SER A 366 10.48 -9.02 13.53
CA SER A 366 11.31 -9.05 12.31
C SER A 366 12.70 -8.46 12.54
N ALA A 367 12.81 -7.36 13.29
CA ALA A 367 14.09 -6.74 13.66
C ALA A 367 14.91 -7.68 14.56
N LEU A 368 14.27 -8.24 15.59
CA LEU A 368 14.88 -9.21 16.50
C LEU A 368 15.34 -10.47 15.75
N ALA A 369 14.57 -10.97 14.78
CA ALA A 369 14.95 -12.11 13.96
C ALA A 369 16.20 -11.83 13.10
N SER A 370 16.35 -10.62 12.55
CA SER A 370 17.57 -10.21 11.85
C SER A 370 18.79 -10.20 12.78
N PHE A 371 18.66 -9.71 14.02
CA PHE A 371 19.76 -9.66 14.99
C PHE A 371 20.05 -10.99 15.71
N ALA A 372 19.05 -11.86 15.92
CA ALA A 372 19.18 -13.10 16.68
C ALA A 372 19.45 -14.33 15.80
N PHE A 373 19.06 -14.31 14.52
CA PHE A 373 19.23 -15.45 13.62
C PHE A 373 20.11 -15.12 12.41
N TRP A 374 19.80 -14.05 11.65
CA TRP A 374 20.59 -13.76 10.46
C TRP A 374 22.00 -13.26 10.82
N LEU A 375 22.15 -12.38 11.81
CA LEU A 375 23.47 -11.83 12.16
C LEU A 375 24.41 -12.92 12.70
N PRO A 376 24.02 -13.79 13.66
CA PRO A 376 24.87 -14.90 14.08
C PRO A 376 25.14 -15.89 12.93
N SER A 377 24.21 -16.09 12.00
CA SER A 377 24.46 -16.88 10.79
C SER A 377 25.60 -16.33 9.93
N THR A 378 25.87 -15.02 9.95
CA THR A 378 27.03 -14.41 9.26
C THR A 378 28.35 -14.50 10.04
N LEU A 379 28.32 -14.85 11.33
CA LEU A 379 29.47 -14.74 12.25
C LEU A 379 29.89 -16.05 12.92
N VAL A 380 29.06 -17.10 12.89
CA VAL A 380 29.37 -18.39 13.52
C VAL A 380 30.25 -19.24 12.59
N PRO A 381 31.46 -19.69 13.02
CA PRO A 381 32.38 -20.46 12.16
C PRO A 381 31.83 -21.83 11.69
N SER A 382 30.87 -22.39 12.41
CA SER A 382 30.21 -23.65 12.04
C SER A 382 29.16 -23.42 10.96
N VAL A 383 29.46 -23.81 9.72
CA VAL A 383 28.51 -23.76 8.59
C VAL A 383 27.20 -24.48 8.91
N MET A 384 27.24 -25.61 9.64
CA MET A 384 26.02 -26.33 10.06
C MET A 384 25.14 -25.48 11.00
N SER A 385 25.76 -24.73 11.90
CA SER A 385 25.04 -23.83 12.81
C SER A 385 24.47 -22.63 12.07
N GLY A 386 25.24 -22.02 11.17
CA GLY A 386 24.76 -20.95 10.27
C GLY A 386 23.57 -21.40 9.42
N ARG A 387 23.61 -22.62 8.86
CA ARG A 387 22.49 -23.21 8.12
C ARG A 387 21.20 -23.26 8.94
N GLY A 388 21.25 -23.73 10.19
CA GLY A 388 20.09 -23.79 11.08
C GLY A 388 19.55 -22.40 11.47
N LEU A 389 20.45 -21.46 11.75
CA LEU A 389 20.12 -20.06 12.02
C LEU A 389 19.45 -19.38 10.82
N PHE A 390 19.96 -19.59 9.60
CA PHE A 390 19.36 -19.02 8.39
C PHE A 390 17.98 -19.63 8.06
N ILE A 391 17.79 -20.95 8.21
CA ILE A 391 16.46 -21.59 8.09
C ILE A 391 15.46 -20.94 9.05
N THR A 392 15.86 -20.77 10.32
CA THR A 392 15.04 -20.12 11.35
C THR A 392 14.71 -18.68 10.95
N TYR A 393 15.67 -17.93 10.44
CA TYR A 393 15.46 -16.56 9.96
C TYR A 393 14.46 -16.51 8.79
N SER A 394 14.63 -17.31 7.73
CA SER A 394 13.76 -17.26 6.55
C SER A 394 12.29 -17.55 6.87
N ILE A 395 12.03 -18.43 7.83
CA ILE A 395 10.68 -18.77 8.33
C ILE A 395 10.11 -17.62 9.17
N VAL A 396 10.80 -17.21 10.25
CA VAL A 396 10.32 -16.17 11.17
C VAL A 396 10.15 -14.84 10.44
N TYR A 397 11.12 -14.44 9.61
CA TYR A 397 11.02 -13.22 8.81
C TYR A 397 9.84 -13.25 7.84
N GLY A 398 9.59 -14.39 7.18
CA GLY A 398 8.45 -14.57 6.29
C GLY A 398 7.10 -14.43 7.01
N LEU A 399 6.96 -15.04 8.20
CA LEU A 399 5.74 -14.98 9.00
C LEU A 399 5.43 -13.55 9.49
N PHE A 400 6.43 -12.80 9.95
CA PHE A 400 6.21 -11.53 10.66
C PHE A 400 6.41 -10.27 9.80
N ALA A 401 7.42 -10.20 8.92
CA ALA A 401 7.69 -8.99 8.14
C ALA A 401 6.58 -8.72 7.12
N SER A 402 5.99 -9.79 6.58
CA SER A 402 4.90 -9.80 5.60
C SER A 402 3.62 -9.11 6.09
N ALA A 403 3.28 -9.28 7.36
CA ALA A 403 2.07 -8.74 7.97
C ALA A 403 2.03 -7.20 8.00
N TYR A 404 3.19 -6.54 7.96
CA TYR A 404 3.25 -5.09 7.83
C TYR A 404 2.60 -4.60 6.53
N VAL A 405 2.80 -5.34 5.43
CA VAL A 405 2.20 -5.00 4.13
C VAL A 405 0.68 -5.15 4.16
N SER A 406 0.13 -6.16 4.86
CA SER A 406 -1.32 -6.37 4.94
C SER A 406 -2.05 -5.42 5.90
N LEU A 407 -1.41 -5.03 7.00
CA LEU A 407 -2.04 -4.17 8.00
C LEU A 407 -1.88 -2.67 7.74
N PHE A 408 -0.83 -2.24 7.04
CA PHE A 408 -0.52 -0.82 6.81
C PHE A 408 -1.65 0.00 6.17
N PRO A 409 -2.33 -0.44 5.08
CA PRO A 409 -3.45 0.32 4.51
C PRO A 409 -4.59 0.50 5.53
N ALA A 410 -4.94 -0.58 6.24
CA ALA A 410 -6.00 -0.55 7.23
C ALA A 410 -5.64 0.31 8.46
N SER A 411 -4.36 0.39 8.86
CA SER A 411 -3.92 1.31 9.92
C SER A 411 -3.95 2.78 9.48
N LEU A 412 -3.75 3.10 8.20
CA LEU A 412 -3.92 4.47 7.69
C LEU A 412 -5.38 4.93 7.78
N VAL A 413 -6.34 4.08 7.38
CA VAL A 413 -7.79 4.35 7.59
C VAL A 413 -8.09 4.57 9.08
N GLU A 414 -7.51 3.75 9.95
CA GLU A 414 -7.70 3.79 11.41
C GLU A 414 -6.98 4.98 12.12
N THR A 415 -6.13 5.73 11.41
CA THR A 415 -5.31 6.81 11.98
C THR A 415 -5.65 8.19 11.40
N PHE A 416 -6.03 8.27 10.13
CA PHE A 416 -6.32 9.52 9.40
C PHE A 416 -7.77 9.64 8.89
N GLY A 417 -8.59 8.58 9.08
CA GLY A 417 -9.97 8.51 8.63
C GLY A 417 -10.13 8.16 7.14
N PRO A 418 -11.29 7.63 6.73
CA PRO A 418 -11.57 7.24 5.34
C PRO A 418 -11.61 8.43 4.35
N GLN A 419 -11.72 9.67 4.84
CA GLN A 419 -11.71 10.89 4.04
C GLN A 419 -10.32 11.15 3.43
N HIS A 420 -9.30 11.22 4.29
CA HIS A 420 -7.91 11.50 3.90
C HIS A 420 -7.16 10.27 3.41
N PHE A 421 -7.67 9.06 3.66
CA PHE A 421 -7.01 7.80 3.37
C PHE A 421 -6.39 7.73 1.97
N ALA A 422 -7.08 8.14 0.90
CA ALA A 422 -6.57 7.98 -0.46
C ALA A 422 -5.31 8.82 -0.77
N SER A 423 -5.25 10.09 -0.34
CA SER A 423 -4.10 10.97 -0.57
C SER A 423 -2.94 10.63 0.37
N VAL A 424 -3.23 10.34 1.64
CA VAL A 424 -2.23 9.82 2.61
C VAL A 424 -1.64 8.51 2.10
N ASN A 425 -2.46 7.52 1.75
CA ASN A 425 -2.00 6.22 1.26
C ASN A 425 -1.17 6.35 -0.03
N GLY A 426 -1.59 7.20 -0.98
CA GLY A 426 -0.84 7.45 -2.22
C GLY A 426 0.59 7.91 -1.96
N VAL A 427 0.78 8.97 -1.17
CA VAL A 427 2.12 9.50 -0.85
C VAL A 427 2.90 8.58 0.08
N PHE A 428 2.24 7.84 0.98
CA PHE A 428 2.92 6.88 1.85
C PHE A 428 3.48 5.69 1.05
N TYR A 429 2.73 5.18 0.06
CA TYR A 429 3.26 4.18 -0.86
C TYR A 429 4.36 4.76 -1.77
N MET A 430 4.25 6.01 -2.23
CA MET A 430 5.32 6.68 -2.99
C MET A 430 6.62 6.78 -2.20
N ALA A 431 6.56 7.27 -0.95
CA ALA A 431 7.71 7.37 -0.07
C ALA A 431 8.34 6.00 0.23
N ARG A 432 7.51 4.95 0.40
CA ARG A 432 7.98 3.57 0.55
C ARG A 432 8.65 3.02 -0.71
N GLY A 433 8.18 3.38 -1.89
CA GLY A 433 8.83 3.03 -3.16
C GLY A 433 10.21 3.67 -3.32
N LEU A 434 10.31 4.98 -3.03
CA LEU A 434 11.60 5.68 -2.99
C LEU A 434 12.56 5.10 -1.95
N ALA A 435 12.06 4.77 -0.75
CA ALA A 435 12.87 4.15 0.29
C ALA A 435 13.35 2.73 -0.09
N THR A 436 12.53 1.96 -0.82
CA THR A 436 12.91 0.65 -1.38
C THR A 436 14.05 0.81 -2.40
N LEU A 437 13.93 1.80 -3.29
CA LEU A 437 14.91 2.10 -4.34
C LEU A 437 16.28 2.52 -3.79
N VAL A 438 16.34 3.04 -2.55
CA VAL A 438 17.61 3.36 -1.85
C VAL A 438 18.10 2.18 -1.00
N GLY A 439 17.21 1.53 -0.24
CA GLY A 439 17.56 0.50 0.74
C GLY A 439 18.23 -0.73 0.15
N THR A 440 17.62 -1.35 -0.86
CA THR A 440 18.15 -2.57 -1.49
C THR A 440 19.51 -2.34 -2.17
N PRO A 441 19.73 -1.28 -2.99
CA PRO A 441 21.05 -1.01 -3.55
C PRO A 441 22.12 -0.66 -2.50
N SER A 442 21.75 0.01 -1.40
CA SER A 442 22.66 0.28 -0.27
C SER A 442 23.12 -1.01 0.40
N ALA A 443 22.21 -1.95 0.63
CA ALA A 443 22.52 -3.28 1.13
C ALA A 443 23.42 -4.08 0.15
N GLY A 444 23.18 -3.99 -1.16
CA GLY A 444 24.05 -4.58 -2.18
C GLY A 444 25.45 -3.95 -2.20
N ALA A 445 25.57 -2.65 -1.97
CA ALA A 445 26.85 -1.95 -1.87
C ALA A 445 27.63 -2.37 -0.61
N LEU A 446 26.95 -2.56 0.53
CA LEU A 446 27.59 -3.07 1.75
C LEU A 446 28.17 -4.48 1.56
N ILE A 447 27.46 -5.39 0.88
CA ILE A 447 27.98 -6.73 0.54
C ILE A 447 29.24 -6.60 -0.35
N ARG A 448 29.16 -5.83 -1.45
CA ARG A 448 30.29 -5.60 -2.37
C ARG A 448 31.48 -4.86 -1.74
N SER A 449 31.28 -4.19 -0.60
CA SER A 449 32.35 -3.53 0.17
C SER A 449 33.14 -4.47 1.09
N SER A 450 32.78 -5.75 1.14
CA SER A 450 33.56 -6.78 1.83
C SER A 450 34.49 -7.50 0.86
N ALA A 451 35.71 -7.81 1.30
CA ALA A 451 36.62 -8.69 0.55
C ALA A 451 36.12 -10.16 0.50
N GLN A 452 35.13 -10.51 1.32
CA GLN A 452 34.65 -11.87 1.55
C GLN A 452 33.23 -12.10 0.97
N VAL A 453 32.92 -11.56 -0.20
CA VAL A 453 31.57 -11.63 -0.83
C VAL A 453 31.04 -13.07 -0.97
N THR A 454 31.93 -14.05 -1.12
CA THR A 454 31.64 -15.48 -1.25
C THR A 454 31.40 -16.20 0.09
N MET A 455 31.71 -15.56 1.23
CA MET A 455 31.59 -16.15 2.57
C MET A 455 30.38 -15.57 3.33
N PRO A 456 29.85 -16.27 4.37
CA PRO A 456 28.76 -15.74 5.19
C PRO A 456 29.08 -14.39 5.84
N GLU A 457 30.35 -14.18 6.23
CA GLU A 457 30.86 -12.94 6.82
C GLU A 457 30.67 -11.71 5.92
N GLY A 458 30.64 -11.87 4.59
CA GLY A 458 30.41 -10.78 3.64
C GLY A 458 29.07 -10.04 3.83
N TYR A 459 28.12 -10.62 4.56
CA TYR A 459 26.76 -10.11 4.72
C TYR A 459 26.48 -9.41 6.06
N TRP A 460 27.40 -9.45 7.04
CA TRP A 460 27.12 -8.94 8.40
C TRP A 460 26.67 -7.47 8.41
N ARG A 461 27.31 -6.62 7.61
CA ARG A 461 26.98 -5.18 7.47
C ARG A 461 25.53 -4.97 7.00
N THR A 462 25.11 -5.76 6.01
CA THR A 462 23.75 -5.71 5.45
C THR A 462 22.71 -6.24 6.43
N THR A 463 23.05 -7.28 7.19
CA THR A 463 22.17 -7.79 8.23
C THR A 463 21.97 -6.78 9.37
N VAL A 464 23.04 -6.09 9.81
CA VAL A 464 22.96 -4.99 10.78
C VAL A 464 22.11 -3.83 10.24
N LEU A 465 22.28 -3.46 8.96
CA LEU A 465 21.46 -2.43 8.31
C LEU A 465 19.96 -2.80 8.35
N VAL A 466 19.59 -4.01 7.91
CA VAL A 466 18.20 -4.48 7.91
C VAL A 466 17.62 -4.52 9.32
N GLY A 467 18.32 -5.10 10.29
CA GLY A 467 17.87 -5.13 11.69
C GLY A 467 17.64 -3.74 12.26
N SER A 468 18.57 -2.80 12.00
CA SER A 468 18.50 -1.41 12.49
C SER A 468 17.35 -0.63 11.86
N LEU A 469 17.14 -0.77 10.55
CA LEU A 469 16.01 -0.16 9.85
C LEU A 469 14.66 -0.70 10.33
N LEU A 470 14.55 -2.01 10.61
CA LEU A 470 13.34 -2.61 11.16
C LEU A 470 13.10 -2.22 12.63
N ALA A 471 14.15 -2.05 13.43
CA ALA A 471 14.04 -1.52 14.79
C ALA A 471 13.57 -0.06 14.77
N GLY A 472 14.13 0.78 13.90
CA GLY A 472 13.66 2.15 13.67
C GLY A 472 12.23 2.22 13.16
N ALA A 473 11.82 1.31 12.27
CA ALA A 473 10.43 1.17 11.84
C ALA A 473 9.50 0.81 13.00
N SER A 474 9.92 -0.11 13.88
CA SER A 474 9.18 -0.50 15.08
C SER A 474 8.99 0.68 16.04
N ALA A 475 10.04 1.47 16.26
CA ALA A 475 9.96 2.71 17.03
C ALA A 475 9.00 3.75 16.39
N GLY A 476 9.00 3.85 15.06
CA GLY A 476 8.04 4.67 14.30
C GLY A 476 6.58 4.26 14.56
N VAL A 477 6.26 2.96 14.45
CA VAL A 477 4.90 2.46 14.77
C VAL A 477 4.55 2.69 16.24
N TRP A 478 5.49 2.52 17.16
CA TRP A 478 5.27 2.80 18.59
C TRP A 478 4.96 4.28 18.85
N TRP A 479 5.66 5.19 18.18
CA TRP A 479 5.39 6.63 18.26
C TRP A 479 3.99 6.96 17.71
N VAL A 480 3.54 6.33 16.63
CA VAL A 480 2.15 6.48 16.13
C VAL A 480 1.12 6.01 17.15
N ARG A 481 1.39 4.94 17.90
CA ARG A 481 0.52 4.50 19.02
C ARG A 481 0.44 5.58 20.10
N ILE A 482 1.57 6.16 20.50
CA ILE A 482 1.61 7.25 21.50
C ILE A 482 0.80 8.46 21.02
N GLU A 483 1.03 8.94 19.80
CA GLU A 483 0.31 10.10 19.25
C GLU A 483 -1.16 9.82 18.96
N LYS A 484 -1.58 8.54 18.81
CA LYS A 484 -3.00 8.15 18.75
C LYS A 484 -3.66 8.05 20.13
N MET A 485 -2.91 7.73 21.20
CA MET A 485 -3.45 7.75 22.58
C MET A 485 -3.54 9.17 23.18
N ARG A 486 -2.99 10.18 22.49
CA ARG A 486 -3.00 11.60 22.89
C ARG A 486 -4.12 12.43 22.23
N SER A 487 -5.07 11.78 21.54
CA SER A 487 -6.07 12.43 20.67
C SER A 487 -7.42 11.72 20.68
#